data_AF-A0A7W1TEL5-F1
#
_entry.id   AF-A0A7W1TEL5-F1
#
_cell.length_a   1.000
_cell.length_b   1.000
_cell.length_c   1.000
_cell.angle_alpha   90.00
_cell.angle_beta   90.00
_cell.angle_gamma   90.00
#
_symmetry.space_group_name_H-M   'P 1'
#
loop_
_entity.id
_entity.type
_entity.pdbx_description
1 polymer ?
#
loop_
_entity_poly.entity_id
_entity_poly.type
_entity_poly.pdbx_seq_one_letter_code
_entity_poly.pdbx_strand_id
1 'polypeptide(L)'
;MHAIYLHGFGSGPATAKGVALGKRLAGAVTSYAIPDLEAGDFFSLTLERIAERAAAAVAALPADGRGVLLIGSSLGGYTAALLAAQG
;
A
#
# COMPACT_ATOMS: atom_id res chain seq x y z
N MET A 1 -6.47 6.10 12.55
CA MET A 1 -6.48 5.83 11.10
C MET A 1 -5.49 4.73 10.82
N HIS A 2 -5.73 3.93 9.80
CA HIS A 2 -4.77 2.94 9.31
C HIS A 2 -3.96 3.56 8.17
N ALA A 3 -2.71 3.17 8.02
CA ALA A 3 -1.86 3.65 6.93
C ALA A 3 -1.28 2.49 6.12
N ILE A 4 -1.31 2.61 4.79
CA ILE A 4 -0.73 1.64 3.87
C ILE A 4 0.25 2.36 2.96
N TYR A 5 1.47 1.82 2.85
CA TYR A 5 2.47 2.29 1.89
C TYR A 5 2.54 1.39 0.67
N LEU A 6 2.22 1.94 -0.50
CA LEU A 6 2.29 1.27 -1.78
C LEU A 6 3.67 1.53 -2.41
N HIS A 7 4.48 0.48 -2.52
CA HIS A 7 5.83 0.59 -3.06
C HIS A 7 5.82 0.80 -4.58
N GLY A 8 6.95 1.27 -5.12
CA GLY A 8 7.12 1.46 -6.56
C GLY A 8 7.38 0.15 -7.30
N PHE A 9 7.41 0.23 -8.63
CA PHE A 9 7.76 -0.88 -9.51
C PHE A 9 9.14 -1.46 -9.18
N GLY A 10 9.29 -2.79 -9.22
CA GLY A 10 10.54 -3.49 -8.89
C GLY A 10 11.00 -3.34 -7.43
N SER A 11 10.14 -2.78 -6.57
CA SER A 11 10.34 -2.73 -5.12
C SER A 11 9.43 -3.75 -4.44
N GLY A 12 9.50 -3.86 -3.12
CA GLY A 12 8.69 -4.79 -2.34
C GLY A 12 8.47 -4.32 -0.91
N PRO A 13 7.90 -5.18 -0.04
CA PRO A 13 7.57 -4.84 1.35
C PRO A 13 8.75 -4.31 2.17
N ALA A 14 9.97 -4.74 1.85
CA ALA A 14 11.20 -4.34 2.54
C ALA A 14 11.79 -3.00 2.02
N THR A 15 11.03 -2.22 1.24
CA THR A 15 11.49 -0.94 0.68
C THR A 15 12.00 0.03 1.75
N ALA A 16 13.17 0.62 1.52
CA ALA A 16 13.80 1.55 2.47
C ALA A 16 12.89 2.74 2.83
N LYS A 17 12.15 3.27 1.85
CA LYS A 17 11.24 4.42 2.05
C LYS A 17 10.04 4.05 2.93
N GLY A 18 9.39 2.93 2.64
CA GLY A 18 8.26 2.45 3.43
C GLY A 18 8.69 2.11 4.86
N VAL A 19 9.77 1.36 5.04
CA VAL A 19 10.28 1.04 6.38
C VAL A 19 10.65 2.31 7.17
N ALA A 20 11.34 3.26 6.55
CA ALA A 20 11.72 4.51 7.21
C ALA A 20 10.51 5.40 7.54
N LEU A 21 9.44 5.35 6.75
CA LEU A 21 8.21 6.07 7.02
C LEU A 21 7.39 5.41 8.12
N GLY A 22 7.25 4.08 8.10
CA GLY A 22 6.56 3.32 9.15
C GLY A 22 7.15 3.58 10.53
N LYS A 23 8.49 3.65 10.63
CA LYS A 23 9.19 4.05 11.87
C LYS A 23 8.81 5.45 12.34
N ARG A 24 8.64 6.40 11.43
CA ARG A 24 8.25 7.79 11.75
C ARG A 24 6.76 7.93 12.13
N LEU A 25 5.92 7.05 11.61
CA LEU A 25 4.48 7.03 11.90
C LEU A 25 4.13 6.17 13.12
N ALA A 26 5.10 5.49 13.72
CA ALA A 26 4.90 4.68 14.92
C ALA A 26 4.25 5.51 16.04
N GLY A 27 3.12 5.04 16.55
CA GLY A 27 2.32 5.72 17.58
C GLY A 27 1.41 6.85 17.07
N ALA A 28 1.62 7.37 15.85
CA ALA A 28 0.74 8.37 15.25
C ALA A 28 -0.45 7.75 14.49
N VAL A 29 -0.30 6.51 14.02
CA VAL A 29 -1.36 5.74 13.33
C VAL A 29 -1.70 4.46 14.10
N THR A 30 -2.91 3.95 13.87
CA THR A 30 -3.42 2.74 14.53
C THR A 30 -2.70 1.49 14.02
N SER A 31 -2.44 1.42 12.72
CA SER A 31 -1.58 0.41 12.12
C SER A 31 -0.89 0.96 10.89
N TYR A 32 0.19 0.30 10.49
CA TYR A 32 0.96 0.60 9.30
C TYR A 32 1.32 -0.70 8.57
N ALA A 33 1.10 -0.75 7.26
CA ALA A 33 1.43 -1.91 6.44
C ALA A 33 2.11 -1.52 5.12
N ILE A 34 2.93 -2.44 4.60
CA ILE A 34 3.53 -2.36 3.27
C ILE A 34 3.17 -3.68 2.56
N PRO A 35 2.08 -3.75 1.79
CA PRO A 35 1.68 -4.97 1.10
C PRO A 35 2.70 -5.31 0.01
N ASP A 36 2.80 -6.60 -0.30
CA ASP A 36 3.55 -7.07 -1.46
C ASP A 36 2.69 -6.93 -2.72
N LEU A 37 2.99 -5.93 -3.53
CA LEU A 37 2.26 -5.68 -4.77
C LEU A 37 2.74 -6.56 -5.91
N GLU A 38 3.96 -7.12 -5.82
CA GLU A 38 4.57 -7.98 -6.85
C GLU A 38 4.27 -9.47 -6.59
N ALA A 39 4.20 -9.85 -5.31
CA ALA A 39 3.87 -11.19 -4.81
C ALA A 39 4.69 -12.32 -5.46
N GLY A 40 5.95 -12.04 -5.80
CA GLY A 40 6.87 -13.00 -6.41
C GLY A 40 6.55 -13.42 -7.85
N ASP A 41 5.63 -12.73 -8.55
CA ASP A 41 5.24 -13.00 -9.94
C ASP A 41 5.50 -11.77 -10.84
N PHE A 42 6.73 -11.25 -10.80
CA PHE A 42 7.13 -10.06 -11.55
C PHE A 42 6.85 -10.16 -13.06
N PHE A 43 7.13 -11.30 -13.69
CA PHE A 43 6.99 -11.46 -15.14
C PHE A 43 5.55 -11.42 -15.63
N SER A 44 4.59 -11.75 -14.76
CA SER A 44 3.16 -11.70 -15.07
C SER A 44 2.46 -10.54 -14.35
N LEU A 45 3.21 -9.55 -13.89
CA LEU A 45 2.67 -8.43 -13.13
C LEU A 45 1.97 -7.43 -14.06
N THR A 46 0.70 -7.13 -13.77
CA THR A 46 -0.09 -6.12 -14.48
C THR A 46 -0.56 -5.03 -13.53
N LEU A 47 -1.01 -3.89 -14.08
CA LEU A 47 -1.56 -2.79 -13.27
C LEU A 47 -2.83 -3.22 -12.53
N GLU A 48 -3.67 -4.05 -13.16
CA GLU A 48 -4.88 -4.61 -12.57
C GLU A 48 -4.55 -5.47 -11.35
N ARG A 49 -3.60 -6.40 -11.49
CA ARG A 49 -3.15 -7.26 -10.37
C ARG A 49 -2.58 -6.42 -9.21
N ILE A 50 -1.83 -5.37 -9.51
CA ILE A 50 -1.31 -4.44 -8.50
C ILE A 50 -2.47 -3.73 -7.78
N ALA A 51 -3.46 -3.24 -8.53
CA ALA A 51 -4.62 -2.55 -7.96
C ALA A 51 -5.48 -3.49 -7.11
N GLU A 52 -5.73 -4.72 -7.57
CA GLU A 52 -6.44 -5.76 -6.82
C GLU A 52 -5.75 -6.09 -5.48
N ARG A 53 -4.42 -6.25 -5.50
CA ARG A 53 -3.63 -6.52 -4.29
C ARG A 53 -3.66 -5.34 -3.32
N ALA A 54 -3.57 -4.12 -3.83
CA ALA A 54 -3.68 -2.92 -3.02
C ALA A 54 -5.10 -2.77 -2.41
N ALA A 55 -6.16 -3.04 -3.18
CA ALA A 55 -7.54 -3.05 -2.68
C ALA A 55 -7.76 -4.13 -1.63
N ALA A 56 -7.24 -5.35 -1.85
CA ALA A 56 -7.29 -6.44 -0.87
C ALA A 56 -6.57 -6.07 0.44
N ALA A 57 -5.44 -5.36 0.36
CA ALA A 57 -4.74 -4.87 1.55
C ALA A 57 -5.55 -3.84 2.34
N VAL A 58 -6.31 -2.97 1.65
CA VAL A 58 -7.26 -2.05 2.29
C VAL A 58 -8.42 -2.81 2.93
N ALA A 59 -9.00 -3.77 2.22
CA ALA A 59 -10.12 -4.58 2.72
C ALA A 59 -9.74 -5.48 3.91
N ALA A 60 -8.46 -5.85 4.04
CA ALA A 60 -7.95 -6.62 5.17
C ALA A 60 -7.73 -5.79 6.45
N LEU A 61 -7.89 -4.46 6.40
CA LEU A 61 -7.81 -3.62 7.59
C LEU A 61 -8.99 -3.88 8.53
N PRO A 62 -8.82 -3.70 9.86
CA PRO A 62 -9.92 -3.80 10.81
C PRO A 62 -11.09 -2.88 10.44
N ALA A 63 -12.32 -3.39 10.51
CA ALA A 63 -13.55 -2.62 10.32
C ALA A 63 -13.92 -1.83 11.60
N ASP A 64 -12.97 -1.05 12.13
CA ASP A 64 -13.13 -0.28 13.37
C ASP A 64 -13.62 1.17 13.15
N GLY A 65 -14.08 1.47 11.93
CA GLY A 65 -14.62 2.78 11.53
C GLY A 65 -13.56 3.85 11.30
N ARG A 66 -12.26 3.53 11.37
CA ARG A 66 -11.20 4.51 11.14
C ARG A 66 -10.90 4.67 9.65
N GLY A 67 -10.58 5.91 9.25
CA GLY A 67 -10.13 6.19 7.89
C GLY A 67 -8.81 5.50 7.53
N VAL A 68 -8.57 5.38 6.22
CA VAL A 68 -7.38 4.77 5.62
C VAL A 68 -6.55 5.84 4.90
N LEU A 69 -5.26 5.91 5.22
CA LEU A 69 -4.28 6.75 4.54
C LEU A 69 -3.46 5.90 3.56
N LEU A 70 -3.56 6.18 2.26
CA LEU A 70 -2.72 5.57 1.23
C LEU A 70 -1.53 6.46 0.92
N ILE A 71 -0.32 5.89 0.97
CA ILE A 71 0.93 6.60 0.67
C ILE A 71 1.65 5.83 -0.42
N GLY A 72 1.75 6.40 -1.61
CA GLY A 72 2.34 5.71 -2.75
C GLY A 72 3.63 6.35 -3.25
N SER A 73 4.57 5.53 -3.74
CA SER A 73 5.78 6.01 -4.42
C SER A 73 5.85 5.52 -5.86
N SER A 74 6.05 6.43 -6.81
CA SER A 74 6.10 6.13 -8.25
C SER A 74 4.83 5.34 -8.65
N LEU A 75 4.97 4.10 -9.14
CA LEU A 75 3.85 3.24 -9.48
C LEU A 75 2.84 3.09 -8.33
N GLY A 76 3.30 2.94 -7.08
CA GLY A 76 2.40 2.87 -5.93
C GLY A 76 1.61 4.18 -5.70
N GLY A 77 2.15 5.33 -6.12
CA GLY A 77 1.44 6.62 -6.10
C GLY A 77 0.29 6.65 -7.10
N TYR A 78 0.54 6.15 -8.32
CA TYR A 78 -0.51 5.96 -9.32
C TYR A 78 -1.59 5.00 -8.81
N THR A 79 -1.21 3.86 -8.23
CA THR A 79 -2.15 2.89 -7.64
C THR A 79 -2.99 3.51 -6.52
N ALA A 80 -2.38 4.31 -5.63
CA ALA A 80 -3.11 5.00 -4.56
C ALA A 80 -4.17 5.96 -5.12
N ALA A 81 -3.82 6.74 -6.15
CA ALA A 81 -4.75 7.65 -6.80
C ALA A 81 -5.88 6.90 -7.54
N LEU A 82 -5.54 5.79 -8.20
CA LEU A 82 -6.52 4.94 -8.87
C LEU A 82 -7.54 4.36 -7.89
N LEU A 83 -7.10 3.87 -6.73
CA LEU A 83 -8.01 3.37 -5.69
C LEU A 83 -8.89 4.49 -5.13
N ALA A 84 -8.33 5.65 -4.84
CA ALA A 84 -9.08 6.79 -4.33
C ALA A 84 -10.13 7.31 -5.33
N ALA A 85 -9.88 7.17 -6.64
CA ALA A 85 -10.82 7.56 -7.69
C ALA A 85 -11.98 6.57 -7.87
N GLN A 86 -11.85 5.32 -7.38
CA GLN A 86 -12.87 4.27 -7.58
C GLN A 86 -14.02 4.28 -6.55
N GLY A 87 -13.92 5.09 -5.49
CA GLY A 87 -15.02 5.36 -4.55
C GLY A 87 -15.25 4.25 -3.53
#